data_AF-A0A975ZQQ2-F1
#
_entry.id   AF-A0A975ZQQ2-F1
#
_cell.length_a   1.000
_cell.length_b   1.000
_cell.length_c   1.000
_cell.angle_alpha   90.00
_cell.angle_beta   90.00
_cell.angle_gamma   90.00
#
_symmetry.space_group_name_H-M   'P 1'
#
loop_
_entity.id
_entity.type
_entity.pdbx_description
1 polymer ?
#
loop_
_entity_poly.entity_id
_entity_poly.type
_entity_poly.pdbx_seq_one_letter_code
_entity_poly.pdbx_strand_id
1 'polypeptide(L)'
;MRSELTPTQMAEHLAKRKELWAARNNANTVREKPGRPKGFAGETSDATGVSARHVQKAVARASGVTEEARDAIRGTDMDKGTVLDELRRVAPERQLDVSEMRQFAR
;
A
#
# COMPACT_ATOMS: atom_id res chain seq x y z
N MET A 1 5.58 -11.34 -20.97
CA MET A 1 6.19 -10.18 -20.30
C MET A 1 5.33 -9.88 -19.07
N ARG A 2 5.90 -9.80 -17.85
CA ARG A 2 5.12 -9.39 -16.66
C ARG A 2 5.01 -7.86 -16.68
N SER A 3 3.80 -7.31 -16.62
CA SER A 3 3.60 -5.88 -16.40
C SER A 3 4.04 -5.51 -15.00
N GLU A 4 4.64 -4.33 -14.84
CA GLU A 4 4.92 -3.77 -13.51
C GLU A 4 3.59 -3.43 -12.82
N LEU A 5 3.53 -3.68 -11.51
CA LEU A 5 2.36 -3.32 -10.71
C LEU A 5 2.24 -1.80 -10.64
N THR A 6 1.03 -1.28 -10.83
CA THR A 6 0.78 0.13 -10.59
C THR A 6 0.92 0.47 -9.10
N PRO A 7 1.14 1.74 -8.73
CA PRO A 7 1.20 2.16 -7.34
C PRO A 7 -0.03 1.76 -6.51
N THR A 8 -1.23 1.77 -7.10
CA THR A 8 -2.47 1.31 -6.44
C THR A 8 -2.45 -0.19 -6.20
N GLN A 9 -2.12 -0.98 -7.22
CA GLN A 9 -2.01 -2.44 -7.11
C GLN A 9 -0.93 -2.85 -6.10
N MET A 10 0.23 -2.18 -6.11
CA MET A 10 1.32 -2.42 -5.18
C MET A 10 0.91 -2.13 -3.72
N ALA A 11 0.15 -1.05 -3.50
CA ALA A 11 -0.40 -0.72 -2.19
C ALA A 11 -1.33 -1.83 -1.68
N GLU A 12 -2.22 -2.35 -2.53
CA GLU A 12 -3.16 -3.43 -2.21
C GLU A 12 -2.47 -4.75 -1.88
N HIS A 13 -1.55 -5.17 -2.74
CA HIS A 13 -0.78 -6.39 -2.54
C HIS A 13 -0.01 -6.35 -1.23
N LEU A 14 0.61 -5.21 -0.89
CA LEU A 14 1.36 -5.06 0.35
C LEU A 14 0.47 -4.93 1.58
N ALA A 15 -0.71 -4.32 1.47
CA ALA A 15 -1.71 -4.32 2.54
C ALA A 15 -2.20 -5.74 2.84
N LYS A 16 -2.57 -6.52 1.81
CA LYS A 16 -3.00 -7.91 2.00
C LYS A 16 -1.86 -8.79 2.54
N ARG A 17 -0.63 -8.58 2.05
CA ARG A 17 0.55 -9.26 2.59
C ARG A 17 0.76 -8.93 4.07
N LYS A 18 0.53 -7.68 4.49
CA LYS A 18 0.66 -7.27 5.90
C LYS A 18 -0.36 -7.96 6.79
N GLU A 19 -1.60 -8.09 6.33
CA GLU A 19 -2.66 -8.83 7.02
C GLU A 19 -2.26 -10.30 7.23
N LEU A 20 -1.83 -10.98 6.15
CA LEU A 20 -1.38 -12.37 6.22
C LEU A 20 -0.14 -12.54 7.10
N TRP A 21 0.81 -11.60 7.03
CA TRP A 21 2.01 -11.60 7.86
C TRP A 21 1.65 -11.46 9.35
N ALA A 22 0.72 -10.56 9.68
CA ALA A 22 0.26 -10.38 11.05
C ALA A 22 -0.47 -11.63 11.57
N ALA A 23 -1.36 -12.22 10.77
CA ALA A 23 -2.03 -13.48 11.11
C ALA A 23 -1.03 -14.62 11.36
N ARG A 24 -0.03 -14.77 10.47
CA ARG A 24 1.04 -15.76 10.61
C ARG A 24 1.89 -15.54 11.86
N ASN A 25 2.25 -14.29 12.16
CA ASN A 25 3.09 -13.98 13.30
C ASN A 25 2.35 -14.08 14.63
N ASN A 26 1.04 -13.78 14.66
CA ASN A 26 0.18 -14.02 15.82
C ASN A 26 0.00 -15.53 16.11
N ALA A 27 0.03 -16.38 15.09
CA ALA A 27 -0.04 -17.84 15.27
C ALA A 27 1.29 -18.47 15.72
N ASN A 28 2.43 -17.81 15.48
CA ASN A 28 3.79 -18.33 15.71
C ASN A 28 4.44 -17.80 17.01
N THR A 29 3.66 -17.41 18.02
CA THR A 29 4.14 -16.81 19.29
C THR A 29 5.08 -17.69 20.12
N VAL A 30 5.35 -18.94 19.72
CA VAL A 30 6.10 -19.93 20.51
C VAL A 30 7.58 -20.08 20.12
N ARG A 31 8.08 -19.40 19.07
CA ARG A 31 9.50 -19.52 18.66
C ARG A 31 10.24 -18.19 18.73
N GLU A 32 10.73 -17.85 19.91
CA GLU A 32 11.74 -16.81 20.07
C GLU A 32 13.08 -17.30 19.51
N LYS A 33 13.49 -16.75 18.36
CA LYS A 33 14.89 -16.80 17.94
C LYS A 33 15.65 -15.73 18.72
N PRO A 34 16.90 -15.98 19.17
CA PRO A 34 17.70 -14.93 19.79
C PRO A 34 17.95 -13.80 18.78
N GLY A 35 17.52 -12.58 19.14
CA GLY A 35 17.63 -11.37 18.33
C GLY A 35 16.31 -10.61 18.17
N ARG A 36 16.38 -9.30 17.85
CA ARG A 36 15.17 -8.50 17.60
C ARG A 36 14.51 -9.00 16.31
N PRO A 37 13.25 -9.47 16.34
CA PRO A 37 12.56 -9.90 15.14
C PRO A 37 12.45 -8.74 14.14
N LYS A 38 12.72 -9.01 12.86
CA LYS A 38 12.54 -8.02 11.79
C LYS A 38 11.05 -7.67 11.69
N GLY A 39 10.73 -6.38 11.58
CA GLY A 39 9.35 -5.96 11.34
C GLY A 39 8.88 -6.29 9.92
N PHE A 40 7.57 -6.23 9.68
CA PHE A 40 6.93 -6.53 8.38
C PHE A 40 7.67 -5.94 7.16
N ALA A 41 8.05 -4.66 7.23
CA ALA A 41 8.71 -3.99 6.13
C ALA A 41 10.11 -4.55 5.82
N GLY A 42 10.86 -4.98 6.84
CA GLY A 42 12.16 -5.61 6.67
C GLY A 42 12.03 -7.01 6.09
N GLU A 43 11.16 -7.85 6.66
CA GLU A 43 10.92 -9.20 6.12
C GLU A 43 10.39 -9.16 4.68
N THR A 44 9.50 -8.22 4.37
CA THR A 44 8.96 -8.08 3.02
C THR A 44 10.02 -7.55 2.07
N SER A 45 10.85 -6.60 2.49
CA SER A 45 11.96 -6.09 1.68
C SER A 45 12.93 -7.20 1.30
N ASP A 46 13.31 -8.05 2.26
CA ASP A 46 14.20 -9.18 2.01
C ASP A 46 13.57 -10.19 1.04
N ALA A 47 12.24 -10.42 1.16
CA ALA A 47 11.52 -11.40 0.35
C ALA A 47 11.21 -10.93 -1.08
N THR A 48 11.02 -9.63 -1.31
CA THR A 48 10.57 -9.08 -2.60
C THR A 48 11.64 -8.27 -3.33
N GLY A 49 12.76 -7.94 -2.67
CA GLY A 49 13.78 -7.04 -3.20
C GLY A 49 13.36 -5.56 -3.25
N VAL A 50 12.15 -5.23 -2.79
CA VAL A 50 11.65 -3.86 -2.74
C VAL A 50 12.11 -3.20 -1.45
N SER A 51 12.65 -1.98 -1.51
CA SER A 51 13.14 -1.32 -0.30
C SER A 51 12.09 -1.20 0.81
N ALA A 52 12.51 -1.36 2.07
CA ALA A 52 11.63 -1.24 3.23
C ALA A 52 10.86 0.10 3.27
N ARG A 53 11.49 1.20 2.82
CA ARG A 53 10.83 2.51 2.68
C ARG A 53 9.67 2.46 1.69
N HIS A 54 9.85 1.80 0.54
CA HIS A 54 8.79 1.64 -0.44
C HIS A 54 7.65 0.78 0.11
N VAL A 55 7.97 -0.32 0.81
CA VAL A 55 6.95 -1.16 1.48
C VAL A 55 6.12 -0.34 2.46
N GLN A 56 6.77 0.47 3.30
CA GLN A 56 6.07 1.34 4.25
C GLN A 56 5.18 2.37 3.55
N LYS A 57 5.66 3.02 2.48
CA LYS A 57 4.85 3.98 1.71
C LYS A 57 3.63 3.31 1.09
N ALA A 58 3.79 2.15 0.48
CA ALA A 58 2.70 1.43 -0.17
C ALA A 58 1.62 1.02 0.84
N VAL A 59 2.01 0.46 2.00
CA VAL A 59 1.08 0.17 3.10
C VAL A 59 0.37 1.43 3.59
N ALA A 60 1.10 2.53 3.76
CA ALA A 60 0.54 3.77 4.27
C ALA A 60 -0.43 4.43 3.28
N ARG A 61 -0.26 4.20 1.97
CA ARG A 61 -1.21 4.61 0.93
C ARG A 61 -2.47 3.76 0.98
N ALA A 62 -2.33 2.43 1.06
CA ALA A 62 -3.47 1.53 1.15
C ALA A 62 -4.36 1.78 2.38
N SER A 63 -3.76 2.12 3.52
CA SER A 63 -4.52 2.42 4.74
C SER A 63 -5.06 3.85 4.81
N GLY A 64 -4.46 4.76 4.04
CA GLY A 64 -4.74 6.19 4.11
C GLY A 64 -5.61 6.73 2.97
N VAL A 65 -5.82 5.92 1.93
CA VAL A 65 -6.69 6.23 0.80
C VAL A 65 -7.80 5.18 0.78
N THR A 66 -9.06 5.63 0.68
CA THR A 66 -10.21 4.73 0.62
C THR A 66 -10.14 3.82 -0.61
N GLU A 67 -10.89 2.72 -0.59
CA GLU A 67 -10.96 1.79 -1.72
C GLU A 67 -11.59 2.47 -2.94
N GLU A 68 -12.67 3.21 -2.74
CA GLU A 68 -13.39 3.92 -3.79
C GLU A 68 -12.50 4.95 -4.50
N ALA A 69 -11.71 5.72 -3.75
CA ALA A 69 -10.79 6.70 -4.33
C ALA A 69 -9.61 6.05 -5.07
N ARG A 70 -9.17 4.86 -4.64
CA ARG A 70 -8.15 4.07 -5.35
C ARG A 70 -8.69 3.48 -6.64
N ASP A 71 -9.91 2.96 -6.61
CA ASP A 71 -10.57 2.41 -7.78
C ASP A 71 -10.88 3.48 -8.81
N ALA A 72 -11.30 4.68 -8.39
CA ALA A 72 -11.52 5.80 -9.28
C ALA A 72 -10.28 6.10 -10.14
N ILE A 73 -9.08 6.12 -9.56
CA ILE A 73 -7.84 6.46 -10.30
C ILE A 73 -7.18 5.25 -10.97
N ARG A 74 -7.63 4.02 -10.72
CA ARG A 74 -6.99 2.79 -11.20
C ARG A 74 -6.99 2.75 -12.73
N GLY A 75 -5.84 2.41 -13.31
CA GLY A 75 -5.71 2.29 -14.77
C GLY A 75 -5.77 3.63 -15.53
N THR A 76 -5.86 4.75 -14.81
CA THR A 76 -5.73 6.10 -15.37
C THR A 76 -4.30 6.60 -15.23
N ASP A 77 -3.96 7.70 -15.92
CA ASP A 77 -2.68 8.39 -15.73
C ASP A 77 -2.48 8.97 -14.32
N MET A 78 -3.52 8.92 -13.48
CA MET A 78 -3.49 9.35 -12.08
C MET A 78 -3.17 8.20 -11.12
N ASP A 79 -3.02 6.95 -11.61
CA ASP A 79 -2.51 5.80 -10.85
C ASP A 79 -1.01 5.97 -10.57
N LYS A 80 -0.69 6.96 -9.75
CA LYS A 80 0.65 7.42 -9.42
C LYS A 80 0.79 7.50 -7.91
N GLY A 81 1.98 7.14 -7.43
CA GLY A 81 2.28 7.19 -6.00
C GLY A 81 2.16 8.61 -5.41
N THR A 82 2.42 9.66 -6.18
CA THR A 82 2.28 11.05 -5.75
C THR A 82 0.81 11.44 -5.54
N VAL A 83 -0.08 11.01 -6.44
CA VAL A 83 -1.53 11.24 -6.32
C VAL A 83 -2.08 10.54 -5.08
N LEU A 84 -1.68 9.28 -4.81
CA LEU A 84 -2.03 8.58 -3.58
C LEU A 84 -1.48 9.28 -2.32
N ASP A 85 -0.26 9.84 -2.39
CA ASP A 85 0.34 10.58 -1.28
C ASP A 85 -0.43 11.89 -1.00
N GLU A 86 -1.03 12.52 -2.02
CA GLU A 86 -1.89 13.70 -1.91
C GLU A 86 -3.29 13.35 -1.38
N LEU A 87 -3.95 12.32 -1.94
CA LEU A 87 -5.27 11.87 -1.51
C LEU A 87 -5.28 11.49 -0.03
N ARG A 88 -4.21 10.87 0.47
CA ARG A 88 -4.07 10.54 1.88
C ARG A 88 -4.11 11.74 2.83
N ARG A 89 -3.82 12.95 2.34
CA ARG A 89 -3.91 14.19 3.14
C ARG A 89 -5.31 14.79 3.12
N VAL A 90 -6.20 14.27 2.28
CA VAL A 90 -7.61 14.66 2.20
C VAL A 90 -8.41 13.79 3.17
N ALA A 91 -9.41 14.38 3.80
CA ALA A 91 -10.33 13.64 4.67
C ALA A 91 -10.99 12.49 3.90
N PRO A 92 -11.12 11.27 4.46
CA PRO A 92 -11.59 10.08 3.75
C PRO A 92 -12.87 10.29 2.93
N GLU A 93 -13.86 10.97 3.50
CA GLU A 93 -15.15 11.27 2.90
C GLU A 93 -15.08 12.22 1.67
N ARG A 94 -13.95 12.90 1.47
CA ARG A 94 -13.70 13.80 0.34
C ARG A 94 -12.77 13.20 -0.70
N GLN A 95 -12.16 12.04 -0.44
CA GLN A 95 -11.14 11.47 -1.32
C GLN A 95 -11.71 11.05 -2.67
N LEU A 96 -12.93 10.49 -2.70
CA LEU A 96 -13.61 10.11 -3.94
C LEU A 96 -13.89 11.35 -4.79
N ASP A 97 -14.57 12.35 -4.25
CA ASP A 97 -14.84 13.62 -4.95
C ASP A 97 -13.57 14.24 -5.55
N VAL A 98 -12.49 14.31 -4.75
CA VAL A 98 -11.21 14.88 -5.21
C VAL A 98 -10.58 14.03 -6.31
N SER A 99 -10.69 12.70 -6.21
CA SER A 99 -10.16 11.78 -7.22
C SER A 99 -10.89 11.92 -8.56
N GLU A 100 -12.20 12.08 -8.54
CA GLU A 100 -13.04 12.27 -9.74
C GLU A 100 -12.83 13.65 -10.35
N MET A 101 -12.87 14.73 -9.54
CA MET A 101 -12.62 16.10 -10.01
C MET A 101 -11.27 16.22 -10.75
N ARG A 102 -10.25 15.53 -10.24
CA ARG A 102 -8.91 15.50 -10.86
C ARG A 102 -8.87 14.81 -12.22
N GLN A 103 -9.78 13.87 -12.48
CA GLN A 103 -9.89 13.22 -13.79
C GLN A 103 -10.54 14.14 -14.82
N PHE A 104 -11.56 14.90 -14.41
CA PHE A 104 -12.30 15.82 -15.28
C PHE A 104 -11.60 17.16 -15.52
N ALA A 105 -10.59 17.51 -14.72
CA ALA A 105 -9.79 18.72 -14.90
C ALA A 105 -8.68 18.60 -15.97
N ARG A 106 -8.69 17.54 -16.78
CA ARG A 106 -7.80 17.32 -17.93
C ARG A 106 -8.49 17.67 -19.23
#